data_AF-A0A848W4V8-F1
#
_entry.id   AF-A0A848W4V8-F1
#
_cell.length_a   1.000
_cell.length_b   1.000
_cell.length_c   1.000
_cell.angle_alpha   90.00
_cell.angle_beta   90.00
_cell.angle_gamma   90.00
#
_symmetry.space_group_name_H-M   'P 1'
#
loop_
_entity.id
_entity.type
_entity.pdbx_description
1 polymer ?
#
loop_
_entity_poly.entity_id
_entity_poly.type
_entity_poly.pdbx_seq_one_letter_code
_entity_poly.pdbx_strand_id
1 'polypeptide(L)'
;MMRLFRLLAAVALLSLVLVAMVGLKQFTLATGATVVLETVPIDPRSLFRGDFVRLNYTISDLPLADIAGDSDFAKGDTVFVRLRRGPLYGQPISLHKEYPPVLEDHVVIKGRITRNPRSRVRIRYGIESFFIPEGEGLALERPPPGSKVTVLVAIDRYGKSAIKAVLVDGEPRYSETLF
;
A
#
# COMPACT_ATOMS: atom_id res chain seq x y z
N MET A 1 -38.05 -4.08 26.75
CA MET A 1 -37.61 -5.15 25.82
C MET A 1 -37.12 -4.61 24.47
N MET A 2 -37.96 -3.93 23.67
CA MET A 2 -37.62 -3.56 22.27
C MET A 2 -36.45 -2.57 22.10
N ARG A 3 -36.20 -1.69 23.09
CA ARG A 3 -35.03 -0.79 23.09
C ARG A 3 -33.71 -1.54 23.29
N LEU A 4 -33.68 -2.51 24.21
CA LEU A 4 -32.49 -3.31 24.50
C LEU A 4 -32.10 -4.21 23.31
N PHE A 5 -33.09 -4.84 22.66
CA PHE A 5 -32.84 -5.63 21.45
C PHE A 5 -32.22 -4.80 20.33
N ARG A 6 -32.71 -3.57 20.10
CA ARG A 6 -32.13 -2.65 19.10
C ARG A 6 -30.68 -2.27 19.42
N LEU A 7 -30.37 -2.03 20.70
CA LEU A 7 -29.00 -1.73 21.13
C LEU A 7 -28.08 -2.94 20.92
N LEU A 8 -28.51 -4.14 21.31
CA LEU A 8 -27.74 -5.37 21.09
C LEU A 8 -27.52 -5.65 19.60
N ALA A 9 -28.55 -5.47 18.77
CA ALA A 9 -28.43 -5.61 17.31
C ALA A 9 -27.43 -4.59 16.73
N ALA A 10 -27.44 -3.34 17.21
CA ALA A 10 -26.48 -2.32 16.78
C ALA A 10 -25.04 -2.68 17.18
N VAL A 11 -24.82 -3.14 18.42
CA VAL A 11 -23.50 -3.59 18.89
C VAL A 11 -23.02 -4.79 18.08
N ALA A 12 -23.88 -5.78 17.84
CA ALA A 12 -23.54 -6.94 17.03
C ALA A 12 -23.16 -6.55 15.59
N LEU A 13 -23.90 -5.63 14.97
CA LEU A 13 -23.60 -5.12 13.65
C LEU A 13 -22.24 -4.39 13.61
N LEU A 14 -21.97 -3.52 14.59
CA LEU A 14 -20.68 -2.81 14.66
C LEU A 14 -19.51 -3.78 14.86
N SER A 15 -19.65 -4.76 15.75
CA SER A 15 -18.64 -5.81 15.95
C SER A 15 -18.40 -6.64 14.68
N LEU A 16 -19.47 -7.00 13.96
CA LEU A 16 -19.37 -7.73 12.70
C LEU A 16 -18.60 -6.92 11.65
N VAL A 17 -18.86 -5.61 11.55
CA VAL A 17 -18.12 -4.72 10.63
C VAL A 17 -16.63 -4.68 10.99
N LEU A 18 -16.27 -4.56 12.27
CA LEU A 18 -14.87 -4.56 12.70
C LEU A 18 -14.17 -5.89 12.38
N VAL A 19 -14.82 -7.03 12.66
CA VAL A 19 -14.29 -8.36 12.31
C VAL A 19 -14.12 -8.50 10.81
N ALA A 20 -15.09 -8.05 10.02
CA ALA A 20 -14.99 -8.06 8.55
C ALA A 20 -13.82 -7.21 8.05
N MET A 21 -13.59 -6.02 8.64
CA MET A 21 -12.45 -5.17 8.27
C MET A 21 -11.10 -5.88 8.51
N VAL A 22 -10.94 -6.54 9.66
CA VAL A 22 -9.75 -7.32 9.99
C VAL A 22 -9.60 -8.50 9.03
N GLY A 23 -10.67 -9.28 8.83
CA GLY A 23 -10.66 -10.43 7.93
C GLY A 23 -10.30 -10.07 6.49
N LEU A 24 -10.81 -8.95 5.97
CA LEU A 24 -10.45 -8.45 4.65
C LEU A 24 -8.98 -8.02 4.55
N LYS A 25 -8.39 -7.45 5.62
CA LYS A 25 -6.95 -7.12 5.64
C LYS A 25 -6.11 -8.41 5.68
N GLN A 26 -6.50 -9.38 6.50
CA GLN A 26 -5.83 -10.68 6.60
C GLN A 26 -5.87 -11.45 5.28
N PHE A 27 -7.02 -11.45 4.60
CA PHE A 27 -7.14 -12.05 3.28
C PHE A 27 -6.12 -11.47 2.29
N THR A 28 -5.95 -10.15 2.28
CA THR A 28 -4.95 -9.48 1.42
C THR A 28 -3.52 -9.89 1.78
N LEU A 29 -3.17 -9.97 3.07
CA LEU A 29 -1.83 -10.37 3.51
C LEU A 29 -1.53 -11.85 3.21
N ALA A 30 -2.52 -12.73 3.37
CA ALA A 30 -2.36 -14.17 3.19
C ALA A 30 -2.33 -14.58 1.71
N THR A 31 -3.20 -14.00 0.88
CA THR A 31 -3.39 -14.43 -0.52
C THR A 31 -2.78 -13.49 -1.55
N GLY A 32 -2.39 -12.28 -1.13
CA GLY A 32 -1.86 -11.27 -2.03
C GLY A 32 -0.49 -11.64 -2.58
N ALA A 33 -0.32 -11.41 -3.88
CA ALA A 33 0.97 -11.49 -4.52
C ALA A 33 1.90 -10.39 -3.98
N THR A 34 3.14 -10.74 -3.72
CA THR A 34 4.12 -9.81 -3.15
C THR A 34 4.85 -9.03 -4.24
N VAL A 35 5.05 -7.74 -3.99
CA VAL A 35 5.87 -6.86 -4.82
C VAL A 35 6.60 -5.87 -3.93
N VAL A 36 7.86 -5.59 -4.24
CA VAL A 36 8.61 -4.54 -3.56
C VAL A 36 8.32 -3.22 -4.26
N LEU A 37 7.91 -2.21 -3.49
CA LEU A 37 7.72 -0.86 -3.97
C LEU A 37 8.85 0.03 -3.48
N GLU A 38 9.42 0.79 -4.41
CA GLU A 38 10.42 1.79 -4.11
C GLU A 38 9.76 3.03 -3.50
N THR A 39 10.32 3.52 -2.40
CA THR A 39 9.94 4.82 -1.83
C THR A 39 10.79 5.93 -2.44
N VAL A 40 10.21 7.12 -2.52
CA VAL A 40 10.97 8.36 -2.73
C VAL A 40 11.97 8.50 -1.57
N PRO A 41 13.18 9.06 -1.79
CA PRO A 41 14.19 9.18 -0.75
C PRO A 41 13.62 9.75 0.56
N ILE A 42 13.68 8.94 1.60
CA ILE A 42 13.28 9.27 2.98
C ILE A 42 14.49 8.97 3.85
N ASP A 43 14.77 9.83 4.84
CA ASP A 43 15.79 9.53 5.84
C ASP A 43 15.39 8.27 6.64
N PRO A 44 16.13 7.15 6.53
CA PRO A 44 15.80 5.91 7.22
C PRO A 44 15.74 6.08 8.74
N ARG A 45 16.53 7.01 9.31
CA ARG A 45 16.56 7.25 10.75
C ARG A 45 15.24 7.81 11.27
N SER A 46 14.51 8.54 10.42
CA SER A 46 13.19 9.06 10.77
C SER A 46 12.17 7.95 11.01
N LEU A 47 12.37 6.77 10.41
CA LEU A 47 11.48 5.62 10.54
C LEU A 47 11.50 5.01 11.95
N PHE A 48 12.65 5.01 12.61
CA PHE A 48 12.89 4.22 13.82
C PHE A 48 12.82 5.07 15.09
N ARG A 49 12.19 6.25 15.05
CA ARG A 49 12.04 7.14 16.21
C ARG A 49 10.74 6.99 16.99
N GLY A 50 9.83 6.09 16.59
CA GLY A 50 8.57 5.86 17.32
C GLY A 50 7.32 6.52 16.75
N ASP A 51 7.42 7.15 15.58
CA ASP A 51 6.33 7.92 14.98
C ASP A 51 5.73 7.21 13.76
N PHE A 52 4.56 7.68 13.33
CA PHE A 52 4.00 7.35 12.03
C PHE A 52 4.92 7.84 10.92
N VAL A 53 5.35 6.92 10.07
CA VAL A 53 6.10 7.21 8.86
C VAL A 53 5.15 7.51 7.73
N ARG A 54 5.40 8.62 7.03
CA ARG A 54 4.78 8.91 5.75
C ARG A 54 5.63 8.34 4.61
N LEU A 55 5.09 7.32 3.95
CA LEU A 55 5.66 6.67 2.78
C LEU A 55 5.13 7.38 1.52
N ASN A 56 6.05 7.71 0.61
CA ASN A 56 5.73 8.14 -0.74
C ASN A 56 6.40 7.18 -1.69
N TYR A 57 5.70 6.69 -2.71
CA TYR A 57 6.22 5.70 -3.64
C TYR A 57 6.60 6.35 -4.97
N THR A 58 7.63 5.81 -5.65
CA THR A 58 7.98 6.24 -7.02
C THR A 58 6.77 6.07 -7.96
N ILE A 59 5.97 5.02 -7.74
CA ILE A 59 4.76 4.74 -8.54
C ILE A 59 3.60 5.70 -8.26
N SER A 60 3.66 6.53 -7.20
CA SER A 60 2.58 7.45 -6.84
C SER A 60 2.48 8.67 -7.76
N ASP A 61 3.50 8.97 -8.57
CA ASP A 61 3.54 10.13 -9.46
C ASP A 61 3.95 9.71 -10.87
N LEU A 62 2.96 9.45 -11.72
CA LEU A 62 3.16 8.89 -13.06
C LEU A 62 2.96 9.96 -14.13
N PRO A 63 3.88 10.13 -15.09
CA PRO A 63 3.65 10.95 -16.27
C PRO A 63 2.65 10.26 -17.20
N LEU A 64 1.57 10.95 -17.56
CA LEU A 64 0.53 10.38 -18.43
C LEU A 64 1.04 10.11 -19.85
N ALA A 65 2.07 10.84 -20.30
CA ALA A 65 2.66 10.67 -21.61
C ALA A 65 3.47 9.38 -21.78
N ASP A 66 4.07 8.87 -20.68
CA ASP A 66 4.99 7.72 -20.73
C ASP A 66 4.36 6.42 -20.20
N ILE A 67 3.10 6.47 -19.76
CA ILE A 67 2.36 5.32 -19.24
C ILE A 67 1.23 4.93 -20.19
N ALA A 68 1.13 3.64 -20.50
CA ALA A 68 0.07 3.14 -21.36
C ALA A 68 -1.29 3.09 -20.62
N GLY A 69 -2.38 3.00 -21.38
CA GLY A 69 -3.74 2.83 -20.86
C GLY A 69 -4.57 4.11 -21.01
N ASP A 70 -5.47 4.33 -20.06
CA ASP A 70 -6.34 5.49 -20.07
C ASP A 70 -5.55 6.76 -19.74
N SER A 71 -6.06 7.92 -20.15
CA SER A 71 -5.41 9.22 -19.93
C SER A 71 -6.35 10.29 -19.37
N ASP A 72 -7.66 10.08 -19.44
CA ASP A 72 -8.72 11.05 -19.14
C ASP A 72 -9.19 10.97 -17.69
N PHE A 73 -8.29 11.19 -16.75
CA PHE A 73 -8.60 11.03 -15.33
C PHE A 73 -9.02 12.35 -14.64
N ALA A 74 -9.80 12.22 -13.57
CA ALA A 74 -10.20 13.31 -12.68
C ALA A 74 -9.78 13.05 -11.23
N LYS A 75 -9.75 14.12 -10.42
CA LYS A 75 -9.53 14.00 -8.97
C LYS A 75 -10.64 13.15 -8.36
N GLY A 76 -10.26 12.17 -7.55
CA GLY A 76 -11.17 11.29 -6.83
C GLY A 76 -11.47 9.99 -7.55
N ASP A 77 -11.05 9.85 -8.81
CA ASP A 77 -11.19 8.61 -9.57
C ASP A 77 -10.47 7.46 -8.88
N THR A 78 -11.11 6.30 -8.93
CA THR A 78 -10.47 5.02 -8.62
C THR A 78 -9.73 4.57 -9.86
N VAL A 79 -8.49 4.15 -9.69
CA VAL A 79 -7.62 3.71 -10.78
C VAL A 79 -6.89 2.43 -10.42
N PHE A 80 -6.45 1.73 -11.45
CA PHE A 80 -5.75 0.46 -11.35
C PHE A 80 -4.42 0.58 -12.08
N VAL A 81 -3.32 0.49 -11.33
CA VAL A 81 -1.97 0.50 -11.89
C VAL A 81 -1.54 -0.95 -12.06
N ARG A 82 -1.30 -1.35 -13.31
CA ARG A 82 -0.69 -2.65 -13.57
C ARG A 82 0.81 -2.53 -13.46
N LEU A 83 1.37 -3.27 -12.52
CA LEU A 83 2.79 -3.36 -12.26
C LEU A 83 3.32 -4.67 -12.85
N ARG A 84 4.46 -4.62 -13.52
CA ARG A 84 5.28 -5.80 -13.80
C ARG A 84 6.16 -6.07 -12.59
N ARG A 85 6.19 -7.31 -12.11
CA ARG A 85 7.13 -7.74 -11.07
C ARG A 85 8.54 -7.71 -11.68
N GLY A 86 9.38 -6.80 -11.19
CA GLY A 86 10.78 -6.71 -11.58
C GLY A 86 11.69 -7.43 -10.58
N PRO A 87 12.97 -7.62 -10.92
CA PRO A 87 13.95 -8.24 -10.03
C PRO A 87 14.22 -7.42 -8.76
N LEU A 88 13.97 -6.10 -8.81
CA LEU A 88 14.15 -5.19 -7.68
C LEU A 88 12.82 -4.61 -7.21
N TYR A 89 12.06 -3.97 -8.11
CA TYR A 89 10.82 -3.26 -7.78
C TYR A 89 9.69 -3.56 -8.78
N GLY A 90 8.45 -3.38 -8.34
CA GLY A 90 7.29 -3.34 -9.22
C GLY A 90 7.35 -2.12 -10.15
N GLN A 91 7.38 -2.35 -11.46
CA GLN A 91 7.44 -1.29 -12.46
C GLN A 91 6.04 -0.97 -12.98
N PRO A 92 5.57 0.28 -12.95
CA PRO A 92 4.27 0.65 -13.50
C PRO A 92 4.33 0.58 -15.03
N ILE A 93 3.46 -0.23 -15.63
CA ILE A 93 3.41 -0.43 -17.09
C ILE A 93 2.20 0.28 -17.70
N SER A 94 1.08 0.30 -16.99
CA SER A 94 -0.15 0.91 -17.49
C SER A 94 -1.10 1.33 -16.38
N LEU A 95 -1.93 2.33 -16.67
CA LEU A 95 -2.93 2.90 -15.77
C LEU A 95 -4.33 2.78 -16.38
N HIS A 96 -5.30 2.30 -15.60
CA HIS A 96 -6.65 2.01 -16.07
C HIS A 96 -7.72 2.55 -15.12
N LYS A 97 -8.88 2.92 -15.63
CA LYS A 97 -10.09 3.24 -14.84
C LYS A 97 -10.82 1.99 -14.36
N GLU A 98 -10.79 0.94 -15.17
CA GLU A 98 -11.38 -0.36 -14.87
C GLU A 98 -10.30 -1.38 -14.51
N TYR A 99 -10.69 -2.46 -13.80
CA TYR A 99 -9.72 -3.49 -13.39
C TYR A 99 -9.26 -4.29 -14.62
N PRO A 100 -7.98 -4.18 -15.05
CA PRO A 100 -7.51 -4.85 -16.26
C PRO A 100 -7.24 -6.33 -15.99
N PRO A 101 -7.19 -7.18 -17.04
CA PRO A 101 -6.69 -8.55 -16.93
C PRO A 101 -5.28 -8.59 -16.32
N VAL A 102 -5.10 -9.50 -15.37
CA VAL A 102 -3.80 -9.78 -14.75
C VAL A 102 -3.06 -10.77 -15.64
N LEU A 103 -1.93 -10.34 -16.18
CA LEU A 103 -1.02 -11.19 -16.96
C LEU A 103 -0.05 -11.92 -16.03
N GLU A 104 0.61 -12.95 -16.55
CA GLU A 104 1.72 -13.60 -15.86
C GLU A 104 2.81 -12.57 -15.50
N ASP A 105 3.43 -12.71 -14.33
CA ASP A 105 4.38 -11.75 -13.74
C ASP A 105 3.87 -10.32 -13.48
N HIS A 106 2.56 -10.08 -13.57
CA HIS A 106 1.98 -8.80 -13.25
C HIS A 106 1.16 -8.83 -11.95
N VAL A 107 0.98 -7.65 -11.36
CA VAL A 107 0.02 -7.38 -10.29
C VAL A 107 -0.70 -6.09 -10.62
N VAL A 108 -1.93 -5.95 -10.13
CA VAL A 108 -2.72 -4.74 -10.33
C VAL A 108 -2.97 -4.13 -8.97
N ILE A 109 -2.43 -2.94 -8.72
CA ILE A 109 -2.66 -2.20 -7.49
C ILE A 109 -3.77 -1.17 -7.69
N LYS A 110 -4.76 -1.19 -6.81
CA LYS A 110 -5.84 -0.21 -6.76
C LYS A 110 -5.37 1.04 -6.06
N GLY A 111 -5.69 2.19 -6.62
CA GLY A 111 -5.40 3.48 -6.03
C GLY A 111 -6.49 4.51 -6.30
N ARG A 112 -6.27 5.72 -5.78
CA ARG A 112 -7.17 6.86 -5.95
C ARG A 112 -6.39 8.11 -6.33
N ILE A 113 -6.89 8.82 -7.34
CA ILE A 113 -6.31 10.08 -7.77
C ILE A 113 -6.60 11.17 -6.74
N THR A 114 -5.56 11.86 -6.30
CA THR A 114 -5.66 12.84 -5.21
C THR A 114 -5.75 14.29 -5.66
N ARG A 115 -5.36 14.58 -6.90
CA ARG A 115 -5.31 15.92 -7.49
C ARG A 115 -5.78 15.86 -8.93
N ASN A 116 -6.29 16.97 -9.46
CA ASN A 116 -6.68 17.03 -10.87
C ASN A 116 -5.42 16.79 -11.72
N PRO A 117 -5.43 15.76 -12.58
CA PRO A 117 -4.31 15.45 -13.45
C PRO A 117 -4.02 16.61 -14.41
N ARG A 118 -2.75 16.80 -14.70
CA ARG A 118 -2.29 17.67 -15.80
C ARG A 118 -1.42 16.81 -16.72
N SER A 119 -0.12 17.04 -16.74
CA SER A 119 0.86 16.14 -17.39
C SER A 119 1.19 14.89 -16.57
N ARG A 120 0.89 14.92 -15.27
CA ARG A 120 1.15 13.83 -14.32
C ARG A 120 -0.06 13.55 -13.46
N VAL A 121 -0.18 12.31 -13.01
CA VAL A 121 -1.22 11.83 -12.12
C VAL A 121 -0.64 11.45 -10.77
N ARG A 122 -1.28 11.91 -9.69
CA ARG A 122 -0.88 11.59 -8.32
C ARG A 122 -1.84 10.62 -7.64
N ILE A 123 -1.35 9.40 -7.41
CA ILE A 123 -2.14 8.26 -6.94
C ILE A 123 -1.77 7.95 -5.48
N ARG A 124 -2.79 7.68 -4.66
CA ARG A 124 -2.63 7.03 -3.34
C ARG A 124 -3.20 5.62 -3.37
N TYR A 125 -2.51 4.70 -2.73
CA TYR A 125 -2.81 3.28 -2.64
C TYR A 125 -3.37 2.87 -1.27
N GLY A 126 -3.39 3.78 -0.28
CA GLY A 126 -3.87 3.47 1.07
C GLY A 126 -2.83 2.77 1.94
N ILE A 127 -1.57 2.81 1.52
CA ILE A 127 -0.39 2.27 2.22
C ILE A 127 0.68 3.37 2.41
N GLU A 128 0.29 4.64 2.43
CA GLU A 128 1.20 5.79 2.62
C GLU A 128 1.60 6.02 4.07
N SER A 129 1.03 5.28 5.02
CA SER A 129 1.31 5.44 6.44
C SER A 129 1.70 4.10 7.04
N PHE A 130 2.78 4.10 7.83
CA PHE A 130 3.25 2.93 8.55
C PHE A 130 3.62 3.29 9.98
N PHE A 131 3.20 2.46 10.93
CA PHE A 131 3.51 2.66 12.35
C PHE A 131 4.60 1.68 12.76
N ILE A 132 5.66 2.20 13.36
CA ILE A 132 6.74 1.41 13.94
C ILE A 132 6.71 1.66 15.44
N PRO A 133 6.33 0.66 16.27
CA PRO A 133 6.34 0.80 17.72
C PRO A 133 7.73 1.21 18.23
N GLU A 134 7.77 2.12 19.20
CA GLU A 134 9.00 2.44 19.94
C GLU A 134 9.58 1.17 20.57
N GLY A 135 10.90 0.99 20.49
CA GLY A 135 11.58 -0.18 21.06
C GLY A 135 11.84 -1.32 20.07
N GLU A 136 10.96 -1.57 19.11
CA GLU A 136 11.21 -2.62 18.09
C GLU A 136 12.28 -2.20 17.06
N GLY A 137 12.51 -0.89 16.89
CA GLY A 137 13.61 -0.34 16.10
C GLY A 137 14.96 -0.24 16.83
N LEU A 138 15.00 -0.47 18.15
CA LEU A 138 16.22 -0.32 18.98
C LEU A 138 17.13 -1.56 18.95
N ALA A 139 16.59 -2.73 18.60
CA ALA A 139 17.38 -3.95 18.39
C ALA A 139 18.12 -3.97 17.03
N LEU A 140 17.86 -2.96 16.19
CA LEU A 140 18.42 -2.86 14.84
C LEU A 140 19.43 -1.72 14.80
N GLU A 141 20.64 -2.03 14.32
CA GLU A 141 21.67 -1.03 14.08
C GLU A 141 21.13 0.11 13.21
N ARG A 142 21.37 1.36 13.63
CA ARG A 142 20.85 2.55 12.92
C ARG A 142 21.35 2.54 11.48
N PRO A 143 20.47 2.63 10.46
CA PRO A 143 20.93 2.61 9.08
C PRO A 143 21.88 3.80 8.80
N PRO A 144 22.95 3.57 8.01
CA PRO A 144 23.80 4.64 7.51
C PRO A 144 23.00 5.70 6.73
N PRO A 145 23.45 6.97 6.69
CA PRO A 145 22.93 7.94 5.75
C PRO A 145 23.02 7.39 4.32
N GLY A 146 21.94 7.54 3.55
CA GLY A 146 21.87 7.05 2.17
C GLY A 146 21.34 5.62 2.02
N SER A 147 21.01 4.92 3.12
CA SER A 147 20.35 3.61 3.02
C SER A 147 19.01 3.73 2.29
N LYS A 148 18.68 2.73 1.48
CA LYS A 148 17.48 2.73 0.66
C LYS A 148 16.31 2.08 1.39
N VAL A 149 15.24 2.85 1.55
CA VAL A 149 13.99 2.35 2.13
C VAL A 149 13.10 1.82 1.00
N THR A 150 12.60 0.60 1.16
CA THR A 150 11.61 0.00 0.23
C THR A 150 10.55 -0.71 1.05
N VAL A 151 9.42 -1.04 0.42
CA VAL A 151 8.28 -1.64 1.12
C VAL A 151 7.85 -2.91 0.40
N LEU A 152 7.84 -4.03 1.11
CA LEU A 152 7.23 -5.25 0.62
C LEU A 152 5.72 -5.15 0.80
N VAL A 153 4.98 -5.23 -0.29
CA VAL A 153 3.52 -5.06 -0.33
C VAL A 153 2.87 -6.33 -0.84
N ALA A 154 1.81 -6.78 -0.18
CA ALA A 154 0.91 -7.81 -0.68
C ALA A 154 -0.28 -7.18 -1.40
N ILE A 155 -0.60 -7.69 -2.59
CA ILE A 155 -1.69 -7.18 -3.43
C ILE A 155 -2.61 -8.32 -3.80
N ASP A 156 -3.87 -8.25 -3.38
CA ASP A 156 -4.85 -9.30 -3.66
C ASP A 156 -5.45 -9.21 -5.07
N ARG A 157 -6.25 -10.21 -5.43
CA ARG A 157 -6.92 -10.30 -6.74
C ARG A 157 -7.92 -9.18 -7.03
N TYR A 158 -8.23 -8.33 -6.06
CA TYR A 158 -9.10 -7.15 -6.21
C TYR A 158 -8.27 -5.85 -6.26
N GLY A 159 -6.95 -5.97 -6.21
CA GLY A 159 -5.99 -4.88 -6.21
C GLY A 159 -5.87 -4.16 -4.88
N LYS A 160 -6.45 -4.68 -3.80
CA LYS A 160 -6.25 -4.12 -2.48
C LYS A 160 -4.83 -4.45 -2.02
N SER A 161 -4.14 -3.45 -1.47
CA SER A 161 -2.77 -3.58 -0.99
C SER A 161 -2.68 -3.53 0.53
N ALA A 162 -1.72 -4.25 1.08
CA ALA A 162 -1.32 -4.18 2.48
C ALA A 162 0.21 -4.25 2.59
N ILE A 163 0.80 -3.51 3.54
CA ILE A 163 2.23 -3.57 3.81
C ILE A 163 2.52 -4.89 4.52
N LYS A 164 3.50 -5.64 4.03
CA LYS A 164 4.06 -6.83 4.71
C LYS A 164 5.30 -6.49 5.50
N ALA A 165 6.19 -5.68 4.92
CA ALA A 165 7.44 -5.31 5.59
C ALA A 165 7.98 -3.98 5.08
N VAL A 166 8.73 -3.30 5.96
CA VAL A 166 9.63 -2.20 5.58
C VAL A 166 11.04 -2.78 5.50
N LEU A 167 11.65 -2.58 4.34
CA LEU A 167 12.98 -3.07 4.03
C LEU A 167 13.97 -1.90 4.01
N VAL A 168 15.16 -2.11 4.54
CA VAL A 168 16.30 -1.18 4.42
C VAL A 168 17.42 -1.92 3.72
N ASP A 169 17.83 -1.41 2.55
CA ASP A 169 18.81 -2.05 1.67
C ASP A 169 18.44 -3.48 1.27
N GLY A 170 17.14 -3.75 1.14
CA GLY A 170 16.58 -5.06 0.76
C GLY A 170 16.32 -5.99 1.95
N GLU A 171 16.88 -5.70 3.12
CA GLU A 171 16.70 -6.51 4.33
C GLU A 171 15.47 -6.07 5.12
N PRO A 172 14.59 -7.00 5.55
CA PRO A 172 13.43 -6.66 6.37
C PRO A 172 13.88 -6.14 7.73
N ARG A 173 13.57 -4.87 8.00
CA ARG A 173 13.80 -4.25 9.31
C ARG A 173 12.55 -4.25 10.17
N TYR A 174 11.38 -4.28 9.56
CA TYR A 174 10.14 -4.52 10.26
C TYR A 174 9.25 -5.37 9.37
N SER A 175 8.70 -6.44 9.93
CA SER A 175 7.67 -7.23 9.28
C SER A 175 6.40 -7.10 10.09
N GLU A 176 5.28 -6.87 9.42
CA GLU A 176 3.98 -6.90 10.06
C GLU A 176 3.64 -8.37 10.37
N THR A 177 3.98 -8.79 11.59
CA THR A 177 3.53 -10.05 12.18
C THR A 177 2.17 -9.79 12.81
N LEU A 178 1.11 -10.17 12.10
CA LEU A 178 -0.20 -10.29 12.71
C LEU A 178 -0.34 -11.73 13.20
N PHE A 179 -0.16 -11.86 14.53
CA PHE A 179 -0.13 -13.08 15.34
C PHE A 179 1.18 -13.88 15.26
#